data_AF-A0A1F1GH24-F1
#
_entry.id   AF-A0A1F1GH24-F1
#
_cell.length_a   1.000
_cell.length_b   1.000
_cell.length_c   1.000
_cell.angle_alpha   90.00
_cell.angle_beta   90.00
_cell.angle_gamma   90.00
#
_symmetry.space_group_name_H-M   'P 1'
#
loop_
_entity.id
_entity.type
_entity.pdbx_description
1 polymer ?
#
loop_
_entity_poly.entity_id
_entity_poly.type
_entity_poly.pdbx_seq_one_letter_code
_entity_poly.pdbx_strand_id
1 'polypeptide(L)'
;MFWVMGDLETYFSYRNSGITLVEQAVGGEKRLRTLGASLADATELARLNHIYFGATKFTGKQRQARHRAAEQGHDLATLSLIESYTKKLKNQLHAWNLRVKLAGTPAPNIPAVAAKRLKELKPKRVPKPGVRMTYRSEGPHSLTITDDPMTVTEMRGVLESLNQNNLLEATKQVFFNKSHGGTKPAVFTSVVVTLDKLDKIVSGDGDDIILELTNGGRMTGTQFLNYKFAEIGYV
;
A
#
# COMPACT_ATOMS: atom_id res chain seq x y z
N MET A 1 -29.07 -33.17 -38.57
CA MET A 1 -27.64 -33.44 -38.30
C MET A 1 -27.30 -32.73 -37.00
N PHE A 2 -27.39 -33.43 -35.86
CA PHE A 2 -27.04 -32.86 -34.56
C PHE A 2 -25.52 -32.91 -34.43
N TRP A 3 -24.85 -31.77 -34.56
CA TRP A 3 -23.45 -31.66 -34.18
C TRP A 3 -23.37 -31.89 -32.67
N VAL A 4 -22.84 -33.03 -32.24
CA VAL A 4 -22.48 -33.26 -30.85
C VAL A 4 -21.27 -32.35 -30.58
N MET A 5 -21.45 -31.29 -29.79
CA MET A 5 -20.32 -30.48 -29.33
C MET A 5 -19.28 -31.39 -28.69
N GLY A 6 -18.02 -31.20 -29.03
CA GLY A 6 -16.94 -31.93 -28.38
C GLY A 6 -16.90 -31.61 -26.88
N ASP A 7 -16.33 -32.52 -26.07
CA ASP A 7 -16.26 -32.35 -24.61
C ASP A 7 -15.60 -31.02 -24.19
N LEU A 8 -14.58 -30.59 -24.94
CA LEU A 8 -13.90 -29.31 -24.71
C LEU A 8 -14.75 -28.09 -25.08
N GLU A 9 -15.51 -28.16 -26.17
CA GLU A 9 -16.41 -27.06 -26.58
C GLU A 9 -17.53 -26.88 -25.56
N THR A 10 -18.07 -28.01 -25.08
CA THR A 10 -19.06 -28.05 -24.00
C THR A 10 -18.48 -27.44 -22.72
N TYR A 11 -17.28 -27.86 -22.32
CA TYR A 11 -16.58 -27.31 -21.16
C TYR A 11 -16.34 -25.80 -21.26
N PHE A 12 -15.83 -25.30 -22.41
CA PHE A 12 -15.61 -23.87 -22.61
C PHE A 12 -16.91 -23.09 -22.67
N SER A 13 -17.99 -23.66 -23.21
CA SER A 13 -19.31 -23.01 -23.21
C SER A 13 -19.84 -22.80 -21.79
N TYR A 14 -19.69 -23.80 -20.90
CA TYR A 14 -20.05 -23.65 -19.50
C TYR A 14 -19.15 -22.70 -18.75
N ARG A 15 -17.85 -22.73 -19.05
CA ARG A 15 -16.87 -21.83 -18.43
C ARG A 15 -17.14 -20.38 -18.78
N ASN A 16 -17.42 -20.07 -20.04
CA ASN A 16 -17.75 -18.72 -20.50
C ASN A 16 -19.18 -18.28 -20.12
N SER A 17 -19.99 -19.18 -19.55
CA SER A 17 -21.35 -18.90 -19.06
C SER A 17 -21.40 -18.85 -17.53
N GLY A 18 -20.38 -18.28 -16.90
CA GLY A 18 -20.21 -18.34 -15.43
C GLY A 18 -21.42 -17.79 -14.67
N ILE A 19 -22.06 -16.72 -15.15
CA ILE A 19 -23.24 -16.16 -14.47
C ILE A 19 -24.48 -17.08 -14.54
N THR A 20 -24.64 -17.81 -15.64
CA THR A 20 -25.71 -18.81 -15.82
C THR A 20 -25.47 -20.01 -14.91
N LEU A 21 -24.21 -20.44 -14.76
CA LEU A 21 -23.85 -21.50 -13.82
C LEU A 21 -24.13 -21.07 -12.36
N VAL A 22 -23.81 -19.82 -12.02
CA VAL A 22 -24.11 -19.25 -10.71
C VAL A 22 -25.62 -19.20 -10.44
N GLU A 23 -26.46 -18.95 -11.44
CA GLU A 23 -27.93 -18.96 -11.30
C GLU A 23 -28.44 -20.33 -10.83
N GLN A 24 -27.87 -21.41 -11.39
CA GLN A 24 -28.27 -22.79 -11.10
C GLN A 24 -27.83 -23.27 -9.71
N ALA A 25 -26.91 -22.56 -9.04
CA ALA A 25 -26.39 -22.89 -7.72
C ALA A 25 -27.37 -22.60 -6.55
N VAL A 26 -28.66 -22.88 -6.76
CA VAL A 26 -29.74 -22.70 -5.76
C VAL A 26 -29.71 -23.84 -4.73
N GLY A 27 -29.85 -23.52 -3.45
CA GLY A 27 -29.87 -24.50 -2.36
C GLY A 27 -28.55 -24.59 -1.57
N GLY A 28 -27.58 -23.73 -1.89
CA GLY A 28 -26.37 -23.53 -1.10
C GLY A 28 -25.35 -24.66 -1.20
N GLU A 29 -24.30 -24.56 -0.39
CA GLU A 29 -23.11 -25.41 -0.46
C GLU A 29 -23.42 -26.91 -0.30
N LYS A 30 -24.30 -27.28 0.64
CA LYS A 30 -24.64 -28.68 0.92
C LYS A 30 -25.17 -29.41 -0.31
N ARG A 31 -26.07 -28.78 -1.06
CA ARG A 31 -26.64 -29.36 -2.29
C ARG A 31 -25.58 -29.50 -3.37
N LEU A 32 -24.74 -28.49 -3.56
CA LEU A 32 -23.67 -28.53 -4.56
C LEU A 32 -22.67 -29.66 -4.28
N ARG A 33 -22.36 -29.90 -3.00
CA ARG A 33 -21.53 -31.04 -2.59
C ARG A 33 -22.20 -32.39 -2.85
N THR A 34 -23.52 -32.51 -2.64
CA THR A 34 -24.28 -33.72 -3.03
C THR A 34 -24.21 -33.98 -4.53
N LEU A 35 -24.10 -32.93 -5.35
CA LEU A 35 -23.92 -33.03 -6.81
C LEU A 35 -22.47 -33.40 -7.22
N GLY A 36 -21.56 -33.58 -6.27
CA GLY A 36 -20.17 -33.96 -6.52
C GLY A 36 -19.19 -32.79 -6.61
N ALA A 37 -19.61 -31.55 -6.34
CA ALA A 37 -18.69 -30.42 -6.29
C ALA A 37 -17.71 -30.54 -5.11
N SER A 38 -16.47 -30.11 -5.33
CA SER A 38 -15.50 -29.97 -4.24
C SER A 38 -16.00 -28.93 -3.22
N LEU A 39 -15.45 -28.97 -2.00
CA LEU A 39 -15.80 -27.98 -0.98
C LEU A 39 -15.51 -26.54 -1.48
N ALA A 40 -14.36 -26.33 -2.11
CA ALA A 40 -13.96 -25.03 -2.64
C ALA A 40 -14.95 -24.51 -3.69
N ASP A 41 -15.29 -25.34 -4.68
CA ASP A 41 -16.20 -24.96 -5.76
C ASP A 41 -17.61 -24.69 -5.23
N ALA A 42 -18.09 -25.53 -4.31
CA ALA A 42 -19.41 -25.39 -3.70
C ALA A 42 -19.53 -24.08 -2.90
N THR A 43 -18.51 -23.74 -2.11
CA THR A 43 -18.49 -22.49 -1.34
C THR A 43 -18.39 -21.28 -2.26
N GLU A 44 -17.56 -21.33 -3.31
CA GLU A 44 -17.43 -20.24 -4.28
C GLU A 44 -18.75 -19.99 -5.02
N LEU A 45 -19.37 -21.04 -5.57
CA LEU A 45 -20.64 -20.96 -6.28
C LEU A 45 -21.78 -20.48 -5.38
N ALA A 46 -21.89 -21.01 -4.15
CA ALA A 46 -22.91 -20.57 -3.20
C ALA A 46 -22.74 -19.09 -2.83
N ARG A 47 -21.50 -18.63 -2.64
CA ARG A 47 -21.18 -17.22 -2.37
C ARG A 47 -21.57 -16.32 -3.54
N LEU A 48 -21.19 -16.70 -4.77
CA LEU A 48 -21.53 -15.94 -5.96
C LEU A 48 -23.05 -15.91 -6.18
N ASN A 49 -23.74 -17.03 -5.95
CA ASN A 49 -25.21 -17.10 -6.05
C ASN A 49 -25.86 -16.13 -5.08
N HIS A 50 -25.42 -16.12 -3.82
CA HIS A 50 -25.91 -15.18 -2.82
C HIS A 50 -25.70 -13.71 -3.24
N ILE A 51 -24.57 -13.37 -3.87
CA ILE A 51 -24.28 -12.00 -4.32
C ILE A 51 -25.15 -11.59 -5.53
N TYR A 52 -25.19 -12.43 -6.57
CA TYR A 52 -25.81 -12.08 -7.85
C TYR A 52 -27.31 -12.40 -7.94
N PHE A 53 -27.81 -13.31 -7.12
CA PHE A 53 -29.20 -13.77 -7.12
C PHE A 53 -29.89 -13.70 -5.75
N GLY A 54 -29.15 -13.44 -4.67
CA GLY A 54 -29.72 -13.25 -3.34
C GLY A 54 -30.41 -11.89 -3.14
N ALA A 55 -31.09 -11.75 -2.00
CA ALA A 55 -31.82 -10.52 -1.66
C ALA A 55 -30.88 -9.31 -1.48
N THR A 56 -31.20 -8.18 -2.11
CA THR A 56 -30.43 -6.93 -2.00
C THR A 56 -31.34 -5.72 -2.17
N LYS A 57 -30.99 -4.60 -1.53
CA LYS A 57 -31.65 -3.31 -1.74
C LYS A 57 -31.36 -2.71 -3.13
N PHE A 58 -30.33 -3.21 -3.82
CA PHE A 58 -29.88 -2.68 -5.12
C PHE A 58 -30.27 -3.60 -6.30
N THR A 59 -31.53 -4.03 -6.34
CA THR A 59 -32.05 -5.02 -7.32
C THR A 59 -31.79 -4.61 -8.78
N GLY A 60 -31.95 -3.32 -9.11
CA GLY A 60 -31.65 -2.81 -10.46
C GLY A 60 -30.18 -2.96 -10.85
N LYS A 61 -29.25 -2.68 -9.92
CA LYS A 61 -27.80 -2.85 -10.14
C LYS A 61 -27.41 -4.31 -10.20
N GLN A 62 -28.05 -5.16 -9.40
CA GLN A 62 -27.86 -6.61 -9.45
C GLN A 62 -28.28 -7.19 -10.80
N ARG A 63 -29.46 -6.83 -11.31
CA ARG A 63 -29.92 -7.21 -12.66
C ARG A 63 -28.95 -6.71 -13.74
N GLN A 64 -28.51 -5.46 -13.65
CA GLN A 64 -27.57 -4.90 -14.63
C GLN A 64 -26.19 -5.57 -14.59
N ALA A 65 -25.68 -5.92 -13.40
CA ALA A 65 -24.42 -6.64 -13.26
C ALA A 65 -24.51 -8.05 -13.87
N ARG A 66 -25.62 -8.77 -13.64
CA ARG A 66 -25.88 -10.08 -14.28
C ARG A 66 -25.91 -9.97 -15.79
N HIS A 67 -26.68 -9.02 -16.33
CA HIS A 67 -26.78 -8.80 -17.78
C HIS A 67 -25.42 -8.54 -18.42
N ARG A 68 -24.66 -7.59 -17.86
CA ARG A 68 -23.33 -7.24 -18.38
C ARG A 68 -22.34 -8.38 -18.29
N ALA A 69 -22.39 -9.16 -17.19
CA ALA A 69 -21.54 -10.32 -17.04
C ALA A 69 -21.88 -11.43 -18.06
N ALA A 70 -23.16 -11.61 -18.38
CA ALA A 70 -23.59 -12.51 -19.43
C ALA A 70 -23.12 -12.03 -20.82
N GLU A 71 -23.28 -10.74 -21.13
CA GLU A 71 -22.84 -10.15 -22.40
C GLU A 71 -21.33 -10.26 -22.61
N GLN A 72 -20.52 -10.17 -21.55
CA GLN A 72 -19.07 -10.30 -21.63
C GLN A 72 -18.59 -11.76 -21.59
N GLY A 73 -19.46 -12.73 -21.30
CA GLY A 73 -19.08 -14.14 -21.16
C GLY A 73 -18.13 -14.38 -19.98
N HIS A 74 -18.35 -13.73 -18.84
CA HIS A 74 -17.45 -13.86 -17.69
C HIS A 74 -17.52 -15.25 -17.08
N ASP A 75 -16.35 -15.85 -16.87
CA ASP A 75 -16.19 -17.11 -16.14
C ASP A 75 -16.26 -16.91 -14.61
N LEU A 76 -16.34 -18.02 -13.87
CA LEU A 76 -16.41 -17.98 -12.39
C LEU A 76 -15.21 -17.25 -11.77
N ALA A 77 -14.01 -17.50 -12.30
CA ALA A 77 -12.79 -16.85 -11.82
C ALA A 77 -12.85 -15.33 -12.00
N THR A 78 -13.39 -14.86 -13.12
CA THR A 78 -13.59 -13.44 -13.39
C THR A 78 -14.63 -12.82 -12.46
N LEU A 79 -15.75 -13.51 -12.20
CA LEU A 79 -16.75 -13.05 -11.23
C LEU A 79 -16.15 -12.97 -9.81
N SER A 80 -15.40 -13.97 -9.39
CA SER A 80 -14.69 -13.94 -8.11
C SER A 80 -13.64 -12.83 -8.03
N LEU A 81 -12.92 -12.56 -9.12
CA LEU A 81 -11.99 -11.44 -9.22
C LEU A 81 -12.70 -10.09 -9.02
N ILE A 82 -13.85 -9.89 -9.68
CA ILE A 82 -14.67 -8.69 -9.49
C ILE A 82 -15.04 -8.53 -8.01
N GLU A 83 -15.49 -9.61 -7.37
CA GLU A 83 -15.88 -9.57 -5.96
C GLU A 83 -14.71 -9.31 -5.00
N SER A 84 -13.49 -9.70 -5.36
CA SER A 84 -12.30 -9.36 -4.58
C SER A 84 -12.05 -7.85 -4.51
N TYR A 85 -12.43 -7.09 -5.55
CA TYR A 85 -12.31 -5.64 -5.60
C TYR A 85 -13.49 -4.93 -4.92
N THR A 86 -14.72 -5.41 -5.12
CA THR A 86 -15.92 -4.80 -4.51
C THR A 86 -15.89 -4.92 -2.99
N LYS A 87 -15.36 -6.04 -2.45
CA LYS A 87 -15.20 -6.28 -1.00
C LYS A 87 -14.32 -5.23 -0.31
N LYS A 88 -13.43 -4.53 -1.05
CA LYS A 88 -12.56 -3.47 -0.50
C LYS A 88 -13.33 -2.19 -0.15
N LEU A 89 -14.55 -2.03 -0.66
CA LEU A 89 -15.38 -0.84 -0.44
C LEU A 89 -16.34 -1.04 0.73
N LYS A 90 -16.26 -0.19 1.75
CA LYS A 90 -17.19 -0.21 2.91
C LYS A 90 -18.60 0.25 2.54
N ASN A 91 -18.71 1.18 1.59
CA ASN A 91 -19.99 1.70 1.14
C ASN A 91 -20.60 0.78 0.08
N GLN A 92 -21.78 0.22 0.41
CA GLN A 92 -22.52 -0.71 -0.44
C GLN A 92 -22.90 -0.12 -1.81
N LEU A 93 -23.27 1.17 -1.88
CA LEU A 93 -23.61 1.81 -3.15
C LEU A 93 -22.39 1.88 -4.08
N HIS A 94 -21.23 2.25 -3.55
CA HIS A 94 -19.98 2.26 -4.33
C HIS A 94 -19.57 0.85 -4.74
N ALA A 95 -19.74 -0.14 -3.87
CA ALA A 95 -19.48 -1.55 -4.19
C ALA A 95 -20.34 -2.04 -5.37
N TRP A 96 -21.65 -1.74 -5.37
CA TRP A 96 -22.55 -2.08 -6.48
C TRP A 96 -22.24 -1.32 -7.76
N ASN A 97 -21.90 -0.02 -7.67
CA ASN A 97 -21.47 0.76 -8.84
C ASN A 97 -20.19 0.19 -9.45
N LEU A 98 -19.21 -0.19 -8.62
CA LEU A 98 -17.99 -0.84 -9.07
C LEU A 98 -18.30 -2.19 -9.71
N ARG A 99 -19.13 -3.03 -9.08
CA ARG A 99 -19.54 -4.34 -9.60
C ARG A 99 -20.15 -4.24 -10.99
N VAL A 100 -21.13 -3.36 -11.18
CA VAL A 100 -21.79 -3.12 -12.48
C VAL A 100 -20.81 -2.60 -13.54
N LYS A 101 -19.82 -1.81 -13.15
CA LYS A 101 -18.80 -1.31 -14.07
C LYS A 101 -17.84 -2.42 -14.49
N LEU A 102 -17.35 -3.21 -13.54
CA LEU A 102 -16.41 -4.31 -13.82
C LEU A 102 -17.09 -5.46 -14.57
N ALA A 103 -18.35 -5.77 -14.25
CA ALA A 103 -19.13 -6.77 -14.99
C ALA A 103 -19.28 -6.40 -16.48
N GLY A 104 -19.31 -5.12 -16.82
CA GLY A 104 -19.33 -4.65 -18.23
C GLY A 104 -17.96 -4.33 -18.80
N THR A 105 -16.87 -4.78 -18.17
CA THR A 105 -15.50 -4.59 -18.67
C THR A 105 -14.97 -5.95 -19.13
N PRO A 106 -14.28 -6.05 -20.29
CA PRO A 106 -13.64 -7.29 -20.73
C PRO A 106 -12.67 -7.83 -19.67
N ALA A 107 -12.63 -9.16 -19.49
CA ALA A 107 -11.89 -9.81 -18.40
C ALA A 107 -10.42 -9.32 -18.23
N PRO A 108 -9.62 -9.15 -19.31
CA PRO A 108 -8.22 -8.69 -19.18
C PRO A 108 -8.08 -7.28 -18.60
N ASN A 109 -9.09 -6.42 -18.79
CA ASN A 109 -9.06 -5.01 -18.41
C ASN A 109 -9.60 -4.76 -17.00
N ILE A 110 -10.21 -5.77 -16.36
CA ILE A 110 -10.82 -5.64 -15.02
C ILE A 110 -9.82 -5.14 -13.97
N PRO A 111 -8.58 -5.68 -13.86
CA PRO A 111 -7.62 -5.21 -12.86
C PRO A 111 -7.27 -3.72 -13.01
N ALA A 112 -7.06 -3.26 -14.25
CA ALA A 112 -6.71 -1.88 -14.55
C ALA A 112 -7.87 -0.92 -14.22
N VAL A 113 -9.10 -1.27 -14.64
CA VAL A 113 -10.29 -0.47 -14.37
C VAL A 113 -10.61 -0.45 -12.88
N ALA A 114 -10.48 -1.59 -12.19
CA ALA A 114 -10.71 -1.68 -10.75
C ALA A 114 -9.70 -0.83 -9.97
N ALA A 115 -8.41 -0.92 -10.28
CA ALA A 115 -7.37 -0.13 -9.64
C ALA A 115 -7.59 1.37 -9.81
N LYS A 116 -7.94 1.82 -11.03
CA LYS A 116 -8.26 3.21 -11.32
C LYS A 116 -9.44 3.71 -10.47
N ARG A 117 -10.55 2.95 -10.46
CA ARG A 117 -11.75 3.32 -9.69
C ARG A 117 -11.51 3.32 -8.18
N LEU A 118 -10.77 2.34 -7.66
CA LEU A 118 -10.42 2.31 -6.24
C LEU A 118 -9.52 3.48 -5.84
N LYS A 119 -8.66 3.97 -6.74
CA LYS A 119 -7.85 5.18 -6.52
C LYS A 119 -8.71 6.45 -6.51
N GLU A 120 -9.68 6.56 -7.42
CA GLU A 120 -10.62 7.68 -7.48
C GLU A 120 -11.54 7.75 -6.25
N LEU A 121 -11.97 6.60 -5.73
CA LEU A 121 -12.85 6.52 -4.56
C LEU A 121 -12.13 6.72 -3.23
N LYS A 122 -10.80 6.57 -3.20
CA LYS A 122 -10.03 6.89 -1.99
C LYS A 122 -9.97 8.41 -1.84
N PRO A 123 -10.43 8.97 -0.69
CA PRO A 123 -10.32 10.39 -0.46
C PRO A 123 -8.84 10.79 -0.56
N LYS A 124 -8.55 11.86 -1.31
CA LYS A 124 -7.20 12.43 -1.35
C LYS A 124 -6.85 12.80 0.09
N ARG A 125 -5.71 12.29 0.59
CA ARG A 125 -5.23 12.63 1.92
C ARG A 125 -4.97 14.14 1.92
N VAL A 126 -5.74 14.87 2.71
CA VAL A 126 -5.42 16.27 3.01
C VAL A 126 -4.21 16.22 3.96
N PRO A 127 -3.07 16.87 3.63
CA PRO A 127 -1.95 16.98 4.55
C PRO A 127 -2.44 17.60 5.87
N LYS A 128 -2.05 16.99 7.00
CA LYS A 128 -2.35 17.54 8.32
C LYS A 128 -1.12 18.32 8.81
N PRO A 129 -1.31 19.48 9.45
CA PRO A 129 -0.21 20.18 10.09
C PRO A 129 0.57 19.24 11.03
N GLY A 130 1.89 19.33 11.00
CA GLY A 130 2.78 18.49 11.80
C GLY A 130 4.16 18.30 11.20
N VAL A 131 5.01 17.67 11.99
CA VAL A 131 6.41 17.35 11.63
C VAL A 131 6.53 15.84 11.43
N ARG A 132 7.05 15.43 10.26
CA ARG A 132 7.31 14.04 9.91
C ARG A 132 8.81 13.81 9.75
N MET A 133 9.37 12.88 10.51
CA MET A 133 10.71 12.34 10.28
C MET A 133 10.59 11.02 9.51
N THR A 134 11.37 10.89 8.45
CA THR A 134 11.43 9.68 7.61
C THR A 134 12.82 9.10 7.69
N TYR A 135 12.92 7.95 8.33
CA TYR A 135 14.14 7.16 8.40
C TYR A 135 14.17 6.17 7.24
N ARG A 136 15.29 6.11 6.52
CA ARG A 136 15.49 5.18 5.39
C ARG A 136 16.57 4.17 5.75
N SER A 137 16.42 2.95 5.24
CA SER A 137 17.43 1.89 5.40
C SER A 137 18.72 2.22 4.65
N GLU A 138 18.63 2.97 3.55
CA GLU A 138 19.75 3.46 2.75
C GLU A 138 19.51 4.92 2.36
N GLY A 139 20.58 5.73 2.31
CA GLY A 139 20.52 7.16 1.97
C GLY A 139 20.10 8.08 3.14
N PRO A 140 19.93 9.40 2.88
CA PRO A 140 19.67 10.39 3.91
C PRO A 140 18.25 10.31 4.48
N HIS A 141 18.15 10.56 5.78
CA HIS A 141 16.87 10.78 6.46
C HIS A 141 16.28 12.14 6.07
N SER A 142 14.94 12.27 6.11
CA SER A 142 14.28 13.54 5.78
C SER A 142 13.32 14.00 6.87
N LEU A 143 13.36 15.29 7.17
CA LEU A 143 12.39 16.02 7.98
C LEU A 143 11.41 16.74 7.04
N THR A 144 10.11 16.64 7.31
CA THR A 144 9.07 17.38 6.57
C THR A 144 8.19 18.10 7.56
N ILE A 145 8.06 19.41 7.40
CA ILE A 145 7.17 20.25 8.21
C ILE A 145 5.99 20.65 7.30
N THR A 146 4.78 20.41 7.77
CA THR A 146 3.54 20.82 7.10
C THR A 146 2.81 21.76 8.04
N ASP A 147 2.48 22.96 7.57
CA ASP A 147 1.72 23.95 8.33
C ASP A 147 0.96 24.89 7.38
N ASP A 148 0.38 25.96 7.91
CA ASP A 148 -0.21 27.06 7.15
C ASP A 148 0.78 27.66 6.11
N PRO A 149 0.31 28.02 4.89
CA PRO A 149 1.17 28.58 3.86
C PRO A 149 2.00 29.80 4.31
N MET A 150 1.45 30.68 5.16
CA MET A 150 2.19 31.84 5.66
C MET A 150 3.33 31.42 6.56
N THR A 151 3.06 30.52 7.52
CA THR A 151 4.08 30.02 8.45
C THR A 151 5.23 29.33 7.72
N VAL A 152 4.93 28.48 6.72
CA VAL A 152 5.99 27.82 5.93
C VAL A 152 6.79 28.85 5.11
N THR A 153 6.16 29.89 4.61
CA THR A 153 6.83 30.97 3.87
C THR A 153 7.73 31.81 4.78
N GLU A 154 7.27 32.13 5.99
CA GLU A 154 8.07 32.82 7.01
C GLU A 154 9.27 31.98 7.43
N MET A 155 9.08 30.68 7.69
CA MET A 155 10.17 29.75 7.99
C MET A 155 11.22 29.75 6.87
N ARG A 156 10.78 29.73 5.62
CA ARG A 156 11.68 29.84 4.47
C ARG A 156 12.42 31.18 4.45
N GLY A 157 11.74 32.29 4.72
CA GLY A 157 12.37 33.62 4.79
C GLY A 157 13.46 33.70 5.87
N VAL A 158 13.25 33.08 7.03
CA VAL A 158 14.26 32.97 8.09
C VAL A 158 15.48 32.16 7.64
N LEU A 159 15.28 31.06 6.89
CA LEU A 159 16.40 30.28 6.36
C LEU A 159 17.17 31.07 5.28
N GLU A 160 16.46 31.78 4.41
CA GLU A 160 17.06 32.59 3.36
C GLU A 160 17.85 33.79 3.94
N SER A 161 17.42 34.36 5.07
CA SER A 161 18.16 35.44 5.74
C SER A 161 19.48 34.99 6.38
N LEU A 162 19.58 33.72 6.76
CA LEU A 162 20.82 33.11 7.27
C LEU A 162 21.76 32.69 6.14
N ASN A 163 21.23 31.99 5.13
CA ASN A 163 21.99 31.59 3.95
C ASN A 163 21.09 31.37 2.74
N GLN A 164 21.04 32.37 1.85
CA GLN A 164 20.23 32.35 0.64
C GLN A 164 20.65 31.26 -0.37
N ASN A 165 21.93 30.89 -0.39
CA ASN A 165 22.49 29.96 -1.38
C ASN A 165 22.43 28.50 -0.92
N ASN A 166 22.32 28.25 0.39
CA ASN A 166 22.27 26.90 0.94
C ASN A 166 21.34 26.80 2.16
N LEU A 167 20.07 26.51 1.88
CA LEU A 167 19.02 26.33 2.90
C LEU A 167 19.31 25.17 3.86
N LEU A 168 20.06 24.14 3.46
CA LEU A 168 20.41 23.03 4.33
C LEU A 168 21.39 23.48 5.42
N GLU A 169 22.39 24.27 5.07
CA GLU A 169 23.34 24.85 6.04
C GLU A 169 22.64 25.87 6.95
N ALA A 170 21.76 26.72 6.41
CA ALA A 170 20.92 27.60 7.23
C ALA A 170 20.07 26.80 8.23
N THR A 171 19.48 25.68 7.78
CA THR A 171 18.67 24.81 8.64
C THR A 171 19.53 24.20 9.76
N LYS A 172 20.75 23.74 9.46
CA LYS A 172 21.68 23.24 10.49
C LYS A 172 22.03 24.33 11.51
N GLN A 173 22.23 25.58 11.08
CA GLN A 173 22.48 26.69 11.99
C GLN A 173 21.29 26.93 12.92
N VAL A 174 20.06 26.92 12.41
CA VAL A 174 18.84 27.07 13.23
C VAL A 174 18.70 25.94 14.25
N PHE A 175 18.97 24.69 13.87
CA PHE A 175 18.79 23.54 14.78
C PHE A 175 19.93 23.34 15.77
N PHE A 176 21.16 23.72 15.43
CA PHE A 176 22.35 23.34 16.21
C PHE A 176 23.10 24.50 16.85
N ASN A 177 22.74 25.76 16.58
CA ASN A 177 23.35 26.87 17.28
C ASN A 177 22.86 26.94 18.74
N LYS A 178 23.79 27.19 19.68
CA LYS A 178 23.62 26.97 21.13
C LYS A 178 22.55 27.83 21.82
N SER A 179 21.94 28.76 21.09
CA SER A 179 21.04 29.79 21.62
C SER A 179 19.55 29.38 21.66
N HIS A 180 19.22 28.14 21.28
CA HIS A 180 17.84 27.66 21.26
C HIS A 180 17.65 26.54 22.29
N GLY A 181 16.57 26.58 23.07
CA GLY A 181 16.33 25.78 24.29
C GLY A 181 16.18 24.26 24.12
N GLY A 182 16.64 23.69 23.00
CA GLY A 182 16.79 22.25 22.82
C GLY A 182 18.21 21.82 23.18
N THR A 183 18.35 20.77 23.97
CA THR A 183 19.65 20.13 24.21
C THR A 183 19.91 19.10 23.11
N LYS A 184 21.08 19.16 22.47
CA LYS A 184 21.55 18.02 21.66
C LYS A 184 21.63 16.83 22.62
N PRO A 185 20.87 15.73 22.42
CA PRO A 185 20.94 14.59 23.32
C PRO A 185 22.39 14.13 23.37
N ALA A 186 22.96 14.07 24.58
CA ALA A 186 24.21 13.37 24.82
C ALA A 186 24.01 11.98 24.25
N VAL A 187 24.80 11.61 23.24
CA VAL A 187 24.64 10.32 22.59
C VAL A 187 25.04 9.28 23.63
N PHE A 188 24.06 8.73 24.36
CA PHE A 188 24.26 7.49 25.11
C PHE A 188 24.48 6.39 24.07
N THR A 189 25.72 6.29 23.61
CA THR A 189 26.22 5.37 22.60
C THR A 189 26.28 3.98 23.19
N SER A 190 25.14 3.30 23.29
CA SER A 190 25.14 1.84 23.16
C SER A 190 25.17 1.52 21.68
N VAL A 191 26.32 1.75 21.04
CA VAL A 191 26.55 1.27 19.68
C VAL A 191 26.92 -0.20 19.83
N VAL A 192 26.07 -1.10 19.33
CA VAL A 192 26.42 -2.53 19.26
C VAL A 192 27.40 -2.70 18.11
N VAL A 193 28.69 -2.49 18.40
CA VAL A 193 29.79 -2.77 17.49
C VAL A 193 30.19 -4.22 17.71
N THR A 194 30.18 -5.04 16.67
CA THR A 194 30.79 -6.37 16.72
C THR A 194 32.31 -6.21 16.87
N LEU A 195 32.96 -7.09 17.64
CA LEU A 195 34.38 -6.91 18.04
C LEU A 195 35.31 -6.68 16.83
N ASP A 196 35.04 -7.38 15.72
CA ASP A 196 35.75 -7.28 14.43
C ASP A 196 35.68 -5.88 13.79
N LYS A 197 34.57 -5.16 13.98
CA LYS A 197 34.42 -3.78 13.50
C LYS A 197 35.11 -2.79 14.42
N LEU A 198 35.16 -3.07 15.72
CA LEU A 198 35.83 -2.20 16.70
C LEU A 198 37.35 -2.21 16.48
N ASP A 199 37.93 -3.39 16.23
CA ASP A 199 39.37 -3.53 15.93
C ASP A 199 39.78 -2.74 14.67
N LYS A 200 38.93 -2.74 13.64
CA LYS A 200 39.16 -1.96 12.41
C LYS A 200 39.05 -0.46 12.63
N ILE A 201 38.09 0.00 13.43
CA ILE A 201 37.94 1.42 13.77
C ILE A 201 39.17 1.91 14.54
N VAL A 202 39.64 1.15 15.55
CA VAL A 202 40.80 1.52 16.37
C VAL A 202 42.10 1.52 15.54
N SER A 203 42.20 0.65 14.53
CA SER A 203 43.37 0.55 13.66
C SER A 203 43.47 1.66 12.59
N GLY A 204 42.48 2.56 12.50
CA GLY A 204 42.46 3.67 11.55
C GLY A 204 41.73 3.40 10.22
N ASP A 205 41.25 2.16 9.99
CA ASP A 205 40.52 1.74 8.79
C ASP A 205 38.99 1.84 8.97
N GLY A 206 38.52 2.84 9.72
CA GLY A 206 37.14 2.97 10.19
C GLY A 206 36.19 3.78 9.28
N ASP A 207 36.68 4.30 8.15
CA ASP A 207 35.90 5.19 7.27
C ASP A 207 34.69 4.48 6.63
N ASP A 208 34.83 3.19 6.32
CA ASP A 208 33.79 2.37 5.68
C ASP A 208 32.78 1.78 6.69
N ILE A 209 33.02 1.95 7.99
CA ILE A 209 32.20 1.35 9.03
C ILE A 209 31.09 2.32 9.44
N ILE A 210 29.87 2.01 9.02
CA ILE A 210 28.67 2.75 9.41
C ILE A 210 28.18 2.21 10.76
N LEU A 211 28.22 3.07 11.77
CA LEU A 211 27.68 2.80 13.10
C LEU A 211 26.25 3.34 13.19
N GLU A 212 25.32 2.46 13.56
CA GLU A 212 23.95 2.84 13.86
C GLU A 212 23.83 3.25 15.34
N LEU A 213 23.36 4.47 15.55
CA LEU A 213 23.06 4.99 16.88
C LEU A 213 21.65 4.55 17.30
N THR A 214 21.45 4.39 18.60
CA THR A 214 20.15 4.03 19.20
C THR A 214 19.05 5.06 18.94
N ASN A 215 19.41 6.30 18.57
CA ASN A 215 18.48 7.36 18.17
C ASN A 215 18.14 7.34 16.66
N GLY A 216 18.56 6.31 15.92
CA GLY A 216 18.35 6.17 14.48
C GLY A 216 19.30 7.00 13.60
N GLY A 217 20.23 7.73 14.21
CA GLY A 217 21.34 8.38 13.52
C GLY A 217 22.37 7.38 13.03
N ARG A 218 23.13 7.75 11.99
CA ARG A 218 24.27 6.98 11.50
C ARG A 218 25.49 7.88 11.44
N MET A 219 26.65 7.33 11.79
CA MET A 219 27.95 8.01 11.67
C MET A 219 29.01 7.00 11.23
N THR A 220 30.07 7.45 10.59
CA THR A 220 31.22 6.58 10.28
C THR A 220 32.05 6.31 11.54
N GLY A 221 32.91 5.30 11.53
CA GLY A 221 33.84 4.99 12.62
C GLY A 221 34.76 6.18 12.95
N THR A 222 35.23 6.89 11.93
CA THR A 222 36.06 8.09 12.08
C THR A 222 35.28 9.26 12.68
N GLN A 223 34.01 9.46 12.26
CA GLN A 223 33.14 10.45 12.89
C GLN A 223 32.85 10.12 14.35
N PHE A 224 32.72 8.83 14.69
CA PHE A 224 32.55 8.36 16.06
C PHE A 224 33.79 8.63 16.91
N LEU A 225 34.98 8.32 16.39
CA LEU A 225 36.25 8.62 17.09
C LEU A 225 36.43 10.12 17.29
N ASN A 226 36.26 10.94 16.25
CA ASN A 226 36.36 12.40 16.37
C ASN A 226 35.34 12.97 17.37
N TYR A 227 34.12 12.41 17.39
CA TYR A 227 33.11 12.77 18.38
C TYR A 227 33.53 12.39 19.81
N LYS A 228 34.09 11.19 20.01
CA LYS A 228 34.58 10.72 21.32
C LYS A 228 35.83 11.47 21.80
N PHE A 229 36.77 11.78 20.90
CA PHE A 229 37.93 12.60 21.23
C PHE A 229 37.51 14.02 21.64
N ALA A 230 36.56 14.62 20.91
CA ALA A 230 35.99 15.92 21.29
C ALA A 230 35.20 15.88 22.61
N GLU A 231 34.55 14.76 22.95
CA GLU A 231 33.86 14.56 24.23
C GLU A 231 34.83 14.44 25.41
N ILE A 232 35.99 13.79 25.21
CA ILE A 232 37.01 13.53 26.24
C ILE A 232 38.04 14.67 26.35
N GLY A 233 38.09 15.58 25.37
CA GLY A 233 38.93 16.78 25.39
C GLY A 233 40.32 16.63 24.77
N TYR A 234 40.53 15.62 23.92
CA TYR A 234 41.72 15.52 23.06
C TYR A 234 41.38 16.09 21.67
N VAL A 235 42.18 17.06 21.21
CA VAL A 235 42.13 17.67 19.86
C VAL A 235 43.27 17.11 19.03
#